data_AF-A0A3D5J8W7-F1
#
_entry.id   AF-A0A3D5J8W7-F1
#
_cell.length_a   1.000
_cell.length_b   1.000
_cell.length_c   1.000
_cell.angle_alpha   90.00
_cell.angle_beta   90.00
_cell.angle_gamma   90.00
#
_symmetry.space_group_name_H-M   'P 1'
#
loop_
_entity.id
_entity.type
_entity.pdbx_description
1 polymer ?
#
loop_
_entity_poly.entity_id
_entity_poly.type
_entity_poly.pdbx_seq_one_letter_code
_entity_poly.pdbx_strand_id
1 'polypeptide(L)'
;STPVIEVIGAAAGATIVAHGGYLIIHGQITAGDFTSFILSFFMLNDPIKKLNGFNLRLQEGAASIRRIFEIMDTEAEIVSPPNAVKLQRFEKGIDLKIDRFQYPLAEEPILQNIDLHVDRGEVVALVGSSGSGKTTMVNLLPRFHDIDKGAIRIDDYDLRELDLHSLRSQIAVVTQETILFNDSIANNITYGHPECSQERMIDAAMAANAHQFILQQPRGYDTLIGEKGAKLSGGQRQRLSIARALVKDAPILILDEATSALDSESEIEVQQAIERLMQNRTTIVIAHRLSTIRHAHRICVMEKGQIIEMGSHDELLALGGRYEQLHQMQFRAHFADYAGAAKIATS
;
A
#
# COMPACT_ATOMS: atom_id res chain seq x y z
N SER A 1 -44.75 12.95 20.60
CA SER A 1 -44.40 14.40 20.52
C SER A 1 -45.46 15.23 19.79
N THR A 2 -46.16 14.65 18.81
CA THR A 2 -47.19 15.29 17.95
C THR A 2 -48.43 15.84 18.67
N PRO A 3 -49.10 15.12 19.60
CA PRO A 3 -50.38 15.59 20.18
C PRO A 3 -50.21 16.81 21.11
N VAL A 4 -49.06 16.93 21.78
CA VAL A 4 -48.79 18.10 22.64
C VAL A 4 -48.58 19.37 21.81
N ILE A 5 -47.90 19.25 20.67
CA ILE A 5 -47.67 20.38 19.76
C ILE A 5 -48.98 20.84 19.12
N GLU A 6 -49.87 19.91 18.77
CA GLU A 6 -51.20 20.21 18.23
C GLU A 6 -52.10 20.92 19.23
N VAL A 7 -52.15 20.46 20.49
CA VAL A 7 -52.93 21.10 21.55
C VAL A 7 -52.41 22.51 21.86
N ILE A 8 -51.09 22.68 21.94
CA ILE A 8 -50.47 24.01 22.17
C ILE A 8 -50.75 24.94 20.98
N GLY A 9 -50.64 24.45 19.74
CA GLY A 9 -50.93 25.23 18.54
C GLY A 9 -52.39 25.65 18.45
N ALA A 10 -53.32 24.75 18.77
CA ALA A 10 -54.76 25.03 18.78
C ALA A 10 -55.13 26.04 19.88
N ALA A 11 -54.57 25.90 21.08
CA ALA A 11 -54.77 26.84 22.17
C ALA A 11 -54.24 28.24 21.83
N ALA A 12 -53.02 28.33 21.28
CA ALA A 12 -52.43 29.59 20.86
C ALA A 12 -53.26 30.26 19.75
N GLY A 13 -53.72 29.49 18.75
CA GLY A 13 -54.59 30.00 17.69
C GLY A 13 -55.91 30.55 18.22
N ALA A 14 -56.56 29.81 19.13
CA ALA A 14 -57.81 30.25 19.76
C ALA A 14 -57.60 31.54 20.59
N THR A 15 -56.50 31.65 21.33
CA THR A 15 -56.17 32.87 22.09
C THR A 15 -55.91 34.07 21.18
N ILE A 16 -55.18 33.88 20.08
CA ILE A 16 -54.90 34.95 19.12
C ILE A 16 -56.19 35.48 18.49
N VAL A 17 -57.11 34.58 18.11
CA VAL A 17 -58.41 34.96 17.52
C VAL A 17 -59.30 35.67 18.55
N ALA A 18 -59.41 35.13 19.77
CA ALA A 18 -60.24 35.72 20.82
C ALA A 18 -59.74 37.11 21.25
N HIS A 19 -58.44 37.26 21.49
CA HIS A 19 -57.86 38.53 21.91
C HIS A 19 -57.78 39.55 20.77
N GLY A 20 -57.41 39.11 19.56
CA GLY A 20 -57.43 39.97 18.38
C GLY A 20 -58.82 40.50 18.05
N GLY A 21 -59.84 39.65 18.13
CA GLY A 21 -61.24 40.05 17.99
C GLY A 21 -61.67 41.07 19.04
N TYR A 22 -61.28 40.89 20.30
CA TYR A 22 -61.54 41.85 21.37
C TYR A 22 -60.94 43.24 21.08
N LEU A 23 -59.68 43.28 20.63
CA LEU A 23 -58.97 44.53 20.30
C LEU A 23 -59.57 45.25 19.09
N ILE A 24 -60.05 44.50 18.09
CA ILE A 24 -60.77 45.06 16.93
C ILE A 24 -62.10 45.70 17.37
N ILE A 25 -62.87 45.00 18.22
CA ILE A 25 -64.18 45.49 18.71
C ILE A 25 -64.03 46.80 19.52
N HIS A 26 -62.93 46.94 20.26
CA HIS A 26 -62.65 48.14 21.06
C HIS A 26 -61.89 49.23 20.28
N GLY A 27 -61.71 49.07 18.96
CA GLY A 27 -61.08 50.07 18.08
C GLY A 27 -59.59 50.30 18.34
N GLN A 28 -58.91 49.38 19.03
CA GLN A 28 -57.50 49.52 19.37
C GLN A 28 -56.57 49.10 18.23
N ILE A 29 -57.03 48.21 17.35
CA ILE A 29 -56.33 47.77 16.13
C ILE A 29 -57.32 47.68 14.96
N THR A 30 -56.83 47.78 13.73
CA THR A 30 -57.66 47.57 12.54
C THR A 30 -57.71 46.08 12.15
N ALA A 31 -58.71 45.70 11.34
CA ALA A 31 -58.76 44.35 10.76
C ALA A 31 -57.52 44.05 9.88
N GLY A 32 -56.97 45.07 9.20
CA GLY A 32 -55.76 44.95 8.41
C GLY A 32 -54.52 44.67 9.26
N ASP A 33 -54.40 45.30 10.43
CA ASP A 33 -53.30 45.03 11.39
C ASP A 33 -53.38 43.59 11.91
N PHE A 34 -54.58 43.12 12.23
CA PHE A 34 -54.80 41.74 12.67
C PHE A 34 -54.46 40.72 11.59
N THR A 35 -54.91 40.94 10.34
CA THR A 35 -54.56 40.07 9.21
C THR A 35 -53.05 40.05 8.95
N SER A 36 -52.39 41.22 9.02
CA SER A 36 -50.94 41.33 8.85
C SER A 36 -50.17 40.59 9.94
N PHE A 37 -50.65 40.65 11.19
CA PHE A 37 -50.09 39.90 12.32
C PHE A 37 -50.20 38.38 12.10
N ILE A 38 -51.39 37.88 11.71
CA ILE A 38 -51.62 36.45 11.46
C ILE A 38 -50.71 35.92 10.35
N LEU A 39 -50.61 36.65 9.23
CA LEU A 39 -49.73 36.26 8.12
C LEU A 39 -48.26 36.23 8.56
N SER A 40 -47.81 37.26 9.29
CA SER A 40 -46.44 37.33 9.82
C SER A 40 -46.13 36.20 10.81
N PHE A 41 -47.10 35.85 11.67
CA PHE A 41 -46.99 34.75 12.62
C PHE A 41 -46.83 33.39 11.93
N PHE A 42 -47.62 33.13 10.88
CA PHE A 42 -47.48 31.88 10.12
C PHE A 42 -46.17 31.82 9.33
N MET A 43 -45.71 32.93 8.75
CA MET A 43 -44.42 33.00 8.05
C MET A 43 -43.23 32.72 8.98
N LEU A 44 -43.33 33.04 10.28
CA LEU A 44 -42.28 32.83 11.27
C LEU A 44 -42.08 31.33 11.64
N ASN A 45 -43.10 30.50 11.44
CA ASN A 45 -43.03 29.07 11.78
C ASN A 45 -42.00 28.30 10.94
N ASP A 46 -41.85 28.63 9.66
CA ASP A 46 -40.94 27.91 8.76
C ASP A 46 -39.45 28.16 9.07
N PRO A 47 -38.98 29.41 9.28
CA PRO A 47 -37.63 29.68 9.77
C PRO A 47 -37.31 28.99 11.10
N ILE A 48 -38.26 28.97 12.05
CA ILE A 48 -38.05 28.31 13.36
C ILE A 48 -37.85 26.80 13.20
N LYS A 49 -38.69 26.15 12.39
CA LYS A 49 -38.54 24.71 12.09
C LYS A 49 -37.20 24.42 11.41
N LYS A 50 -36.78 25.27 10.46
CA LYS A 50 -35.48 25.16 9.79
C LYS A 50 -34.30 25.34 10.75
N LEU A 51 -34.39 26.31 11.68
CA LEU A 51 -33.37 26.52 12.73
C LEU A 51 -33.22 25.30 13.64
N ASN A 52 -34.32 24.63 14.00
CA ASN A 52 -34.26 23.42 14.82
C ASN A 52 -33.54 22.26 14.09
N GLY A 53 -33.82 22.08 12.79
CA GLY A 53 -33.11 21.10 11.95
C GLY A 53 -31.65 21.48 11.66
N PHE A 54 -31.27 22.75 11.84
CA PHE A 54 -29.90 23.24 11.59
C PHE A 54 -28.92 22.83 12.68
N ASN A 55 -29.37 22.71 13.93
CA ASN A 55 -28.50 22.34 15.06
C ASN A 55 -27.85 20.95 14.87
N LEU A 56 -28.62 19.96 14.39
CA LEU A 56 -28.08 18.62 14.12
C LEU A 56 -26.99 18.67 13.03
N ARG A 57 -27.23 19.42 11.96
CA ARG A 57 -26.26 19.61 10.87
C ARG A 57 -24.99 20.33 11.33
N LEU A 58 -25.12 21.29 12.24
CA LEU A 58 -23.97 21.96 12.84
C LEU A 58 -23.12 20.98 13.67
N GLN A 59 -23.74 20.10 14.44
CA GLN A 59 -23.02 19.09 15.23
C GLN A 59 -22.31 18.08 14.32
N GLU A 60 -22.97 17.57 13.30
CA GLU A 60 -22.39 16.67 12.30
C GLU A 60 -21.23 17.34 11.53
N GLY A 61 -21.40 18.61 11.16
CA GLY A 61 -20.38 19.42 10.51
C GLY A 61 -19.17 19.64 11.41
N ALA A 62 -19.38 20.01 12.67
CA ALA A 62 -18.31 20.22 13.65
C ALA A 62 -17.50 18.93 13.90
N ALA A 63 -18.18 17.78 14.01
CA ALA A 63 -17.49 16.48 14.15
C ALA A 63 -16.67 16.12 12.90
N SER A 64 -17.19 16.43 11.71
CA SER A 64 -16.48 16.18 10.45
C SER A 64 -15.26 17.08 10.30
N ILE A 65 -15.39 18.36 10.65
CA ILE A 65 -14.28 19.32 10.66
C ILE A 65 -13.20 18.87 11.63
N ARG A 66 -13.56 18.38 12.83
CA ARG A 66 -12.58 17.85 13.79
C ARG A 66 -11.73 16.73 13.20
N ARG A 67 -12.35 15.74 12.53
CA ARG A 67 -11.63 14.64 11.87
C ARG A 67 -10.70 15.13 10.75
N ILE A 68 -11.10 16.17 10.01
CA ILE A 68 -10.24 16.77 8.98
C ILE A 68 -9.00 17.41 9.63
N PHE A 69 -9.19 18.18 10.70
CA PHE A 69 -8.06 18.78 11.43
C PHE A 69 -7.18 17.73 12.10
N GLU A 70 -7.73 16.65 12.65
CA GLU A 70 -6.93 15.53 13.19
C GLU A 70 -5.95 14.97 12.13
N ILE A 71 -6.36 14.86 10.86
CA ILE A 71 -5.48 14.42 9.77
C ILE A 71 -4.49 15.53 9.36
N MET A 72 -4.95 16.77 9.21
CA MET A 72 -4.09 17.88 8.76
C MET A 72 -3.02 18.25 9.78
N ASP A 73 -3.31 18.08 11.07
CA ASP A 73 -2.41 18.39 12.18
C ASP A 73 -1.50 17.21 12.54
N THR A 74 -1.64 16.05 11.88
CA THR A 74 -0.75 14.90 12.07
C THR A 74 0.63 15.20 11.49
N GLU A 75 1.66 15.23 12.33
CA GLU A 75 3.05 15.39 11.89
C GLU A 75 3.56 14.11 11.19
N ALA A 76 4.29 14.29 10.09
CA ALA A 76 4.91 13.17 9.38
C ALA A 76 6.10 12.62 10.18
N GLU A 77 6.04 11.33 10.54
CA GLU A 77 7.11 10.66 11.29
C GLU A 77 8.43 10.58 10.52
N ILE A 78 8.35 10.41 9.19
CA ILE A 78 9.52 10.23 8.31
C ILE A 78 9.63 11.41 7.35
N VAL A 79 10.63 12.26 7.57
CA VAL A 79 10.95 13.43 6.74
C VAL A 79 12.44 13.47 6.37
N SER A 80 12.75 14.08 5.22
CA SER A 80 14.14 14.41 4.88
C SER A 80 14.69 15.42 5.89
N PRO A 81 15.91 15.24 6.42
CA PRO A 81 16.51 16.25 7.29
C PRO A 81 16.78 17.57 6.52
N PRO A 82 16.87 18.72 7.20
CA PRO A 82 17.09 20.02 6.53
C PRO A 82 18.34 20.08 5.64
N ASN A 83 19.40 19.37 6.03
CA ASN A 83 20.66 19.27 5.30
C ASN A 83 20.84 17.90 4.65
N ALA A 84 19.75 17.32 4.14
CA ALA A 84 19.75 15.98 3.56
C ALA A 84 20.75 15.84 2.41
N VAL A 85 21.51 14.74 2.44
CA VAL A 85 22.42 14.36 1.37
C VAL A 85 21.62 13.75 0.23
N LYS A 86 21.84 14.23 -1.00
CA LYS A 86 21.21 13.66 -2.19
C LYS A 86 22.03 12.49 -2.71
N LEU A 87 21.47 11.29 -2.66
CA LEU A 87 22.10 10.09 -3.20
C LEU A 87 22.00 10.09 -4.73
N GLN A 88 23.11 10.40 -5.41
CA GLN A 88 23.14 10.48 -6.87
C GLN A 88 23.32 9.13 -7.54
N ARG A 89 24.13 8.24 -6.94
CA ARG A 89 24.48 6.94 -7.47
C ARG A 89 24.65 5.94 -6.34
N PHE A 90 24.50 4.67 -6.67
CA PHE A 90 24.78 3.54 -5.80
C PHE A 90 26.05 2.83 -6.30
N GLU A 91 27.08 2.77 -5.46
CA GLU A 91 28.43 2.38 -5.91
C GLU A 91 29.05 1.19 -5.18
N LYS A 92 28.73 0.97 -3.90
CA LYS A 92 29.41 0.02 -3.04
C LYS A 92 28.52 -1.12 -2.57
N GLY A 93 27.47 -0.83 -1.81
CA GLY A 93 26.73 -1.87 -1.08
C GLY A 93 25.75 -1.34 -0.05
N ILE A 94 25.08 -2.26 0.63
CA ILE A 94 24.06 -1.99 1.63
C ILE A 94 24.50 -2.62 2.95
N ASP A 95 24.55 -1.84 4.02
CA ASP A 95 24.83 -2.31 5.37
C ASP A 95 23.58 -2.26 6.24
N LEU A 96 23.09 -3.42 6.65
CA LEU A 96 21.97 -3.58 7.57
C LEU A 96 22.53 -3.96 8.95
N LYS A 97 22.77 -2.96 9.80
CA LYS A 97 23.18 -3.16 11.20
C LYS A 97 22.06 -2.73 12.12
N ILE A 98 21.10 -3.63 12.36
CA ILE A 98 19.88 -3.36 13.11
C ILE A 98 19.98 -4.03 14.47
N ASP A 99 20.26 -3.25 15.52
CA ASP A 99 20.31 -3.78 16.88
C ASP A 99 18.89 -4.06 17.39
N ARG A 100 17.94 -3.16 17.09
CA ARG A 100 16.53 -3.29 17.49
C ARG A 100 15.61 -2.51 16.55
N PHE A 101 14.50 -3.13 16.17
CA PHE A 101 13.35 -2.47 15.56
C PHE A 101 12.03 -3.06 16.07
N GLN A 102 11.08 -2.18 16.38
CA GLN A 102 9.75 -2.49 16.86
C GLN A 102 8.73 -1.53 16.24
N TYR A 103 7.61 -2.05 15.73
CA TYR A 103 6.51 -1.16 15.31
C TYR A 103 5.90 -0.46 16.53
N PRO A 104 5.36 0.78 16.39
CA PRO A 104 4.82 1.54 17.52
C PRO A 104 3.77 0.81 18.38
N LEU A 105 2.99 -0.09 17.77
CA LEU A 105 1.92 -0.85 18.44
C LEU A 105 2.31 -2.30 18.78
N ALA A 106 3.53 -2.74 18.45
CA ALA A 106 3.98 -4.08 18.79
C ALA A 106 4.42 -4.15 20.26
N GLU A 107 4.20 -5.27 20.93
CA GLU A 107 4.68 -5.49 22.31
C GLU A 107 6.15 -5.93 22.34
N GLU A 108 6.59 -6.69 21.33
CA GLU A 108 7.94 -7.24 21.22
C GLU A 108 8.69 -6.71 19.99
N PRO A 109 10.03 -6.65 20.02
CA PRO A 109 10.81 -6.23 18.87
C PRO A 109 10.75 -7.25 17.72
N ILE A 110 10.53 -6.75 16.52
CA ILE A 110 10.37 -7.56 15.30
C ILE A 110 11.71 -7.93 14.68
N LEU A 111 12.72 -7.06 14.78
CA LEU A 111 14.09 -7.34 14.33
C LEU A 111 15.08 -7.02 15.45
N GLN A 112 16.09 -7.88 15.60
CA GLN A 112 17.09 -7.78 16.66
C GLN A 112 18.43 -8.32 16.16
N ASN A 113 19.53 -7.64 16.49
CA ASN A 113 20.90 -8.08 16.20
C ASN A 113 21.12 -8.56 14.74
N ILE A 114 20.56 -7.84 13.77
CA ILE A 114 20.82 -8.08 12.35
C ILE A 114 22.15 -7.45 12.00
N ASP A 115 23.06 -8.24 11.45
CA ASP A 115 24.30 -7.79 10.81
C ASP A 115 24.40 -8.44 9.43
N LEU A 116 24.11 -7.66 8.40
CA LEU A 116 24.14 -8.10 7.01
C LEU A 116 24.72 -7.00 6.12
N HIS A 117 25.86 -7.29 5.51
CA HIS A 117 26.42 -6.49 4.42
C HIS A 117 26.03 -7.12 3.09
N VAL A 118 25.55 -6.34 2.12
CA VAL A 118 25.20 -6.78 0.76
C VAL A 118 26.03 -6.01 -0.26
N ASP A 119 26.80 -6.74 -1.07
CA ASP A 119 27.67 -6.13 -2.07
C ASP A 119 26.88 -5.58 -3.27
N ARG A 120 27.44 -4.59 -3.96
CA ARG A 120 26.87 -4.11 -5.23
C ARG A 120 26.81 -5.25 -6.26
N GLY A 121 25.64 -5.43 -6.87
CA GLY A 121 25.34 -6.52 -7.81
C GLY A 121 25.04 -7.87 -7.16
N GLU A 122 25.10 -7.97 -5.83
CA GLU A 122 24.77 -9.21 -5.12
C GLU A 122 23.26 -9.46 -5.11
N VAL A 123 22.89 -10.75 -5.13
CA VAL A 123 21.52 -11.23 -4.97
C VAL A 123 21.46 -12.00 -3.67
N VAL A 124 20.74 -11.44 -2.69
CA VAL A 124 20.56 -12.04 -1.36
C VAL A 124 19.13 -12.50 -1.20
N ALA A 125 18.94 -13.79 -0.93
CA ALA A 125 17.64 -14.37 -0.62
C ALA A 125 17.38 -14.41 0.88
N LEU A 126 16.21 -13.96 1.30
CA LEU A 126 15.70 -14.05 2.65
C LEU A 126 14.69 -15.19 2.74
N VAL A 127 14.98 -16.18 3.58
CA VAL A 127 14.12 -17.35 3.80
C VAL A 127 13.82 -17.51 5.27
N GLY A 128 12.67 -18.09 5.60
CA GLY A 128 12.25 -18.28 6.99
C GLY A 128 10.75 -18.38 7.13
N SER A 129 10.28 -18.81 8.30
CA SER A 129 8.87 -18.94 8.62
C SER A 129 8.10 -17.62 8.46
N SER A 130 6.78 -17.69 8.31
CA SER A 130 5.94 -16.49 8.39
C SER A 130 6.15 -15.79 9.74
N GLY A 131 6.17 -14.45 9.74
CA GLY A 131 6.45 -13.66 10.94
C GLY A 131 7.92 -13.59 11.38
N SER A 132 8.88 -14.14 10.60
CA SER A 132 10.31 -14.06 10.97
C SER A 132 10.97 -12.68 10.79
N GLY A 133 10.24 -11.68 10.26
CA GLY A 133 10.73 -10.32 10.08
C GLY A 133 11.23 -9.97 8.66
N LYS A 134 11.16 -10.89 7.68
CA LYS A 134 11.66 -10.67 6.29
C LYS A 134 11.08 -9.41 5.63
N THR A 135 9.76 -9.30 5.59
CA THR A 135 9.05 -8.14 4.99
C THR A 135 9.38 -6.85 5.72
N THR A 136 9.51 -6.89 7.05
CA THR A 136 9.95 -5.75 7.84
C THR A 136 11.37 -5.33 7.46
N MET A 137 12.31 -6.27 7.34
CA MET A 137 13.70 -5.97 7.02
C MET A 137 13.84 -5.29 5.66
N VAL A 138 13.12 -5.76 4.63
CA VAL A 138 13.16 -5.12 3.31
C VAL A 138 12.44 -3.76 3.31
N ASN A 139 11.36 -3.59 4.07
CA ASN A 139 10.60 -2.33 4.14
C ASN A 139 11.35 -1.19 4.86
N LEU A 140 12.39 -1.51 5.63
CA LEU A 140 13.26 -0.50 6.22
C LEU A 140 14.20 0.16 5.20
N LEU A 141 14.53 -0.50 4.08
CA LEU A 141 15.43 0.04 3.06
C LEU A 141 14.86 1.27 2.32
N PRO A 142 13.59 1.30 1.89
CA PRO A 142 12.95 2.53 1.38
C PRO A 142 12.69 3.59 2.46
N ARG A 143 13.10 3.33 3.71
CA ARG A 143 12.83 4.14 4.90
C ARG A 143 11.34 4.43 5.04
N PHE A 144 10.53 3.37 5.11
CA PHE A 144 9.12 3.50 5.53
C PHE A 144 8.99 3.66 7.04
N HIS A 145 9.96 3.15 7.79
CA HIS A 145 10.12 3.36 9.22
C HIS A 145 11.61 3.58 9.53
N ASP A 146 11.90 4.33 10.59
CA ASP A 146 13.24 4.40 11.17
C ASP A 146 13.43 3.29 12.21
N ILE A 147 14.66 2.83 12.37
CA ILE A 147 15.03 1.81 13.37
C ILE A 147 15.23 2.41 14.76
N ASP A 148 14.95 1.64 15.81
CA ASP A 148 15.12 2.10 17.20
C ASP A 148 16.60 2.22 17.57
N LYS A 149 17.39 1.22 17.19
CA LYS A 149 18.85 1.15 17.47
C LYS A 149 19.59 0.48 16.33
N GLY A 150 20.78 1.02 16.04
CA GLY A 150 21.65 0.61 14.95
C GLY A 150 21.71 1.65 13.82
N ALA A 151 22.10 1.20 12.63
CA ALA A 151 22.16 2.00 11.42
C ALA A 151 21.93 1.13 10.18
N ILE A 152 21.14 1.64 9.24
CA ILE A 152 21.05 1.09 7.89
C ILE A 152 21.76 2.08 6.98
N ARG A 153 22.70 1.60 6.16
CA ARG A 153 23.46 2.43 5.23
C ARG A 153 23.33 1.93 3.82
N ILE A 154 23.31 2.89 2.88
CA ILE A 154 23.56 2.64 1.47
C ILE A 154 24.85 3.39 1.13
N ASP A 155 25.83 2.64 0.65
CA ASP A 155 27.21 3.06 0.54
C ASP A 155 27.72 3.57 1.91
N ASP A 156 28.14 4.83 2.00
CA ASP A 156 28.69 5.40 3.24
C ASP A 156 27.64 6.17 4.06
N TYR A 157 26.40 6.27 3.59
CA TYR A 157 25.38 7.16 4.16
C TYR A 157 24.32 6.40 4.95
N ASP A 158 24.06 6.83 6.18
CA ASP A 158 22.89 6.37 6.93
C ASP A 158 21.61 6.85 6.25
N LEU A 159 20.59 5.99 6.16
CA LEU A 159 19.31 6.34 5.53
C LEU A 159 18.66 7.59 6.15
N ARG A 160 18.95 7.89 7.42
CA ARG A 160 18.44 9.06 8.14
C ARG A 160 19.04 10.38 7.66
N GLU A 161 20.21 10.33 7.03
CA GLU A 161 20.92 11.50 6.50
C GLU A 161 20.53 11.83 5.05
N LEU A 162 19.91 10.88 4.35
CA LEU A 162 19.60 10.99 2.93
C LEU A 162 18.28 11.72 2.67
N ASP A 163 18.22 12.38 1.51
CA ASP A 163 16.97 12.89 0.98
C ASP A 163 16.09 11.73 0.50
N LEU A 164 14.86 11.65 1.02
CA LEU A 164 13.92 10.54 0.78
C LEU A 164 13.62 10.32 -0.70
N HIS A 165 13.50 11.39 -1.49
CA HIS A 165 13.24 11.26 -2.92
C HIS A 165 14.45 10.64 -3.63
N SER A 166 15.65 11.15 -3.37
CA SER A 166 16.89 10.59 -3.92
C SER A 166 17.08 9.13 -3.50
N LEU A 167 16.88 8.79 -2.22
CA LEU A 167 16.95 7.41 -1.72
C LEU A 167 15.98 6.49 -2.48
N ARG A 168 14.70 6.86 -2.51
CA ARG A 168 13.65 6.02 -3.11
C ARG A 168 13.75 5.95 -4.63
N SER A 169 14.44 6.88 -5.29
CA SER A 169 14.76 6.77 -6.72
C SER A 169 15.76 5.63 -7.01
N GLN A 170 16.64 5.30 -6.06
CA GLN A 170 17.62 4.21 -6.20
C GLN A 170 17.05 2.82 -5.92
N ILE A 171 15.79 2.71 -5.48
CA ILE A 171 15.17 1.45 -5.04
C ILE A 171 13.90 1.13 -5.86
N ALA A 172 13.83 -0.01 -6.52
CA ALA A 172 12.61 -0.57 -7.07
C ALA A 172 12.05 -1.65 -6.13
N VAL A 173 10.72 -1.67 -5.95
CA VAL A 173 10.04 -2.66 -5.12
C VAL A 173 9.00 -3.37 -5.96
N VAL A 174 9.03 -4.70 -5.96
CA VAL A 174 7.98 -5.55 -6.53
C VAL A 174 7.39 -6.36 -5.37
N THR A 175 6.17 -6.00 -4.99
CA THR A 175 5.45 -6.63 -3.87
C THR A 175 4.64 -7.84 -4.35
N GLN A 176 4.37 -8.76 -3.42
CA GLN A 176 3.48 -9.90 -3.62
C GLN A 176 2.10 -9.44 -4.14
N GLU A 177 1.46 -8.52 -3.41
CA GLU A 177 0.22 -7.89 -3.87
C GLU A 177 0.53 -6.72 -4.80
N THR A 178 0.30 -6.92 -6.10
CA THR A 178 0.48 -5.86 -7.08
C THR A 178 -0.64 -4.83 -6.98
N ILE A 179 -0.26 -3.57 -6.74
CA ILE A 179 -1.17 -2.43 -6.76
C ILE A 179 -1.04 -1.71 -8.12
N LEU A 180 -2.14 -1.70 -8.86
CA LEU A 180 -2.27 -0.95 -10.11
C LEU A 180 -3.27 0.19 -9.94
N PHE A 181 -2.96 1.33 -10.55
CA PHE A 181 -3.82 2.50 -10.56
C PHE A 181 -4.99 2.28 -11.53
N ASN A 182 -6.13 2.89 -11.23
CA ASN A 182 -7.29 2.93 -12.12
C ASN A 182 -7.02 3.87 -13.30
N ASP A 183 -6.17 3.41 -14.22
CA ASP A 183 -5.67 4.17 -15.37
C ASP A 183 -5.32 3.21 -16.53
N SER A 184 -4.69 3.72 -17.59
CA SER A 184 -4.20 2.93 -18.71
C SER A 184 -3.07 1.98 -18.31
N ILE A 185 -2.85 0.94 -19.12
CA ILE A 185 -1.68 0.05 -18.98
C ILE A 185 -0.39 0.86 -19.14
N ALA A 186 -0.33 1.78 -20.13
CA ALA A 186 0.82 2.65 -20.35
C ALA A 186 1.20 3.42 -19.09
N ASN A 187 0.25 4.13 -18.48
CA ASN A 187 0.47 4.96 -17.29
C ASN A 187 0.89 4.11 -16.08
N ASN A 188 0.36 2.89 -15.98
CA ASN A 188 0.78 1.96 -14.94
C ASN A 188 2.22 1.48 -15.12
N ILE A 189 2.68 1.27 -16.35
CA ILE A 189 4.07 0.87 -16.64
C ILE A 189 5.02 2.06 -16.44
N THR A 190 4.67 3.24 -16.96
CA THR A 190 5.53 4.43 -16.90
C THR A 190 5.48 5.17 -15.56
N TYR A 191 4.64 4.74 -14.61
CA TYR A 191 4.51 5.38 -13.30
C TYR A 191 5.85 5.62 -12.58
N GLY A 192 6.80 4.68 -12.70
CA GLY A 192 8.12 4.80 -12.09
C GLY A 192 9.06 5.80 -12.76
N HIS A 193 8.76 6.19 -14.00
CA HIS A 193 9.50 7.19 -14.78
C HIS A 193 8.55 7.82 -15.83
N PRO A 194 7.74 8.84 -15.46
CA PRO A 194 6.67 9.35 -16.34
C PRO A 194 7.16 9.87 -17.70
N GLU A 195 8.38 10.41 -17.75
CA GLU A 195 9.04 10.90 -18.96
C GLU A 195 9.65 9.76 -19.83
N CYS A 196 9.26 8.51 -19.59
CA CYS A 196 9.77 7.35 -20.33
C CYS A 196 9.27 7.37 -21.78
N SER A 197 10.18 7.21 -22.73
CA SER A 197 9.85 7.06 -24.15
C SER A 197 8.97 5.82 -24.40
N GLN A 198 8.11 5.88 -25.40
CA GLN A 198 7.29 4.74 -25.80
C GLN A 198 8.09 3.48 -26.14
N GLU A 199 9.26 3.64 -26.78
CA GLU A 199 10.17 2.53 -27.11
C GLU A 199 10.64 1.81 -25.84
N ARG A 200 11.23 2.54 -24.88
CA ARG A 200 11.63 1.98 -23.58
C ARG A 200 10.48 1.34 -22.80
N MET A 201 9.27 1.90 -22.88
CA MET A 201 8.07 1.29 -22.27
C MET A 201 7.74 -0.07 -22.92
N ILE A 202 7.82 -0.15 -24.25
CA ILE A 202 7.60 -1.40 -24.99
C ILE A 202 8.69 -2.42 -24.68
N ASP A 203 9.96 -2.01 -24.64
CA ASP A 203 11.08 -2.89 -24.29
C ASP A 203 10.93 -3.46 -22.88
N ALA A 204 10.56 -2.63 -21.90
CA ALA A 204 10.28 -3.06 -20.54
C ALA A 204 9.10 -4.03 -20.49
N ALA A 205 8.03 -3.77 -21.26
CA ALA A 205 6.90 -4.67 -21.37
C ALA A 205 7.26 -6.00 -22.06
N MET A 206 8.16 -6.00 -23.05
CA MET A 206 8.65 -7.22 -23.68
C MET A 206 9.52 -8.04 -22.72
N ALA A 207 10.47 -7.39 -22.03
CA ALA A 207 11.32 -8.03 -21.04
C ALA A 207 10.50 -8.62 -19.88
N ALA A 208 9.39 -7.97 -19.50
CA ALA A 208 8.45 -8.48 -18.51
C ALA A 208 7.46 -9.56 -19.04
N ASN A 209 7.61 -10.03 -20.28
CA ASN A 209 6.66 -10.91 -20.97
C ASN A 209 5.22 -10.35 -21.01
N ALA A 210 5.03 -9.03 -20.93
CA ALA A 210 3.72 -8.39 -20.87
C ALA A 210 3.18 -7.95 -22.24
N HIS A 211 4.08 -7.64 -23.19
CA HIS A 211 3.73 -7.03 -24.47
C HIS A 211 2.61 -7.76 -25.24
N GLN A 212 2.69 -9.09 -25.31
CA GLN A 212 1.76 -9.87 -26.14
C GLN A 212 0.32 -9.84 -25.61
N PHE A 213 0.11 -9.99 -24.29
CA PHE A 213 -1.23 -9.90 -23.72
C PHE A 213 -1.76 -8.45 -23.76
N ILE A 214 -0.88 -7.46 -23.67
CA ILE A 214 -1.26 -6.04 -23.78
C ILE A 214 -1.83 -5.78 -25.17
N LEU A 215 -1.17 -6.26 -26.24
CA LEU A 215 -1.66 -6.11 -27.62
C LEU A 215 -2.99 -6.84 -27.87
N GLN A 216 -3.31 -7.88 -27.11
CA GLN A 216 -4.59 -8.56 -27.19
C GLN A 216 -5.74 -7.79 -26.51
N GLN A 217 -5.42 -6.75 -25.73
CA GLN A 217 -6.44 -5.90 -25.13
C GLN A 217 -7.12 -5.00 -26.19
N PRO A 218 -8.39 -4.62 -26.01
CA PRO A 218 -9.15 -3.86 -27.01
C PRO A 218 -8.51 -2.54 -27.45
N ARG A 219 -7.67 -1.91 -26.61
CA ARG A 219 -6.96 -0.66 -26.91
C ARG A 219 -5.45 -0.77 -26.70
N GLY A 220 -4.89 -1.99 -26.69
CA GLY A 220 -3.46 -2.17 -26.43
C GLY A 220 -3.03 -1.55 -25.09
N TYR A 221 -1.96 -0.75 -25.13
CA TYR A 221 -1.43 0.01 -24.00
C TYR A 221 -2.39 1.07 -23.43
N ASP A 222 -3.33 1.58 -24.24
CA ASP A 222 -4.34 2.57 -23.81
C ASP A 222 -5.55 1.94 -23.11
N THR A 223 -5.51 0.63 -22.87
CA THR A 223 -6.60 -0.08 -22.20
C THR A 223 -6.69 0.32 -20.72
N LEU A 224 -7.88 0.73 -20.29
CA LEU A 224 -8.17 1.05 -18.88
C LEU A 224 -8.45 -0.23 -18.08
N ILE A 225 -7.60 -0.51 -17.10
CA ILE A 225 -7.59 -1.78 -16.34
C ILE A 225 -8.54 -1.79 -15.13
N GLY A 226 -9.12 -0.64 -14.77
CA GLY A 226 -10.04 -0.51 -13.64
C GLY A 226 -9.34 -0.46 -12.28
N GLU A 227 -10.11 -0.37 -11.21
CA GLU A 227 -9.59 -0.38 -9.84
C GLU A 227 -8.74 -1.63 -9.57
N LYS A 228 -7.50 -1.42 -9.10
CA LYS A 228 -6.52 -2.47 -8.79
C LYS A 228 -6.27 -3.47 -9.95
N GLY A 229 -6.55 -3.07 -11.20
CA GLY A 229 -6.41 -3.97 -12.35
C GLY A 229 -7.36 -5.17 -12.32
N ALA A 230 -8.59 -4.99 -11.82
CA ALA A 230 -9.60 -6.06 -11.68
C ALA A 230 -9.89 -6.84 -12.98
N LYS A 231 -9.58 -6.26 -14.16
CA LYS A 231 -9.77 -6.90 -15.46
C LYS A 231 -8.62 -7.82 -15.91
N LEU A 232 -7.54 -7.90 -15.13
CA LEU A 232 -6.35 -8.67 -15.47
C LEU A 232 -6.26 -9.94 -14.61
N SER A 233 -5.59 -10.97 -15.11
CA SER A 233 -5.21 -12.13 -14.30
C SER A 233 -4.12 -11.75 -13.27
N GLY A 234 -3.90 -12.59 -12.26
CA GLY A 234 -2.82 -12.38 -11.30
C GLY A 234 -1.45 -12.24 -11.96
N GLY A 235 -1.15 -13.11 -12.93
CA GLY A 235 0.14 -13.12 -13.62
C GLY A 235 0.32 -11.91 -14.54
N GLN A 236 -0.76 -11.44 -15.17
CA GLN A 236 -0.75 -10.20 -15.94
C GLN A 236 -0.46 -9.00 -15.05
N ARG A 237 -1.11 -8.89 -13.88
CA ARG A 237 -0.84 -7.80 -12.93
C ARG A 237 0.63 -7.81 -12.50
N GLN A 238 1.16 -8.97 -12.14
CA GLN A 238 2.55 -9.09 -11.70
C GLN A 238 3.54 -8.72 -12.80
N ARG A 239 3.30 -9.15 -14.05
CA ARG A 239 4.12 -8.74 -15.21
C ARG A 239 4.08 -7.24 -15.46
N LEU A 240 2.94 -6.56 -15.25
CA LEU A 240 2.89 -5.09 -15.32
C LEU A 240 3.69 -4.43 -14.20
N SER A 241 3.68 -5.00 -12.99
CA SER A 241 4.52 -4.53 -11.87
C SER A 241 6.01 -4.66 -12.20
N ILE A 242 6.41 -5.78 -12.80
CA ILE A 242 7.79 -6.02 -13.25
C ILE A 242 8.18 -5.04 -14.36
N ALA A 243 7.30 -4.81 -15.35
CA ALA A 243 7.52 -3.80 -16.39
C ALA A 243 7.71 -2.39 -15.80
N ARG A 244 6.92 -2.03 -14.76
CA ARG A 244 7.08 -0.77 -14.03
C ARG A 244 8.45 -0.67 -13.34
N ALA A 245 8.91 -1.75 -12.71
CA ALA A 245 10.23 -1.79 -12.08
C ALA A 245 11.37 -1.68 -13.12
N LEU A 246 11.23 -2.34 -14.28
CA LEU A 246 12.17 -2.22 -15.40
C LEU A 246 12.24 -0.80 -15.96
N VAL A 247 11.10 -0.12 -16.11
CA VAL A 247 11.08 1.28 -16.54
C VAL A 247 11.77 2.20 -15.53
N LYS A 248 11.51 1.99 -14.22
CA LYS A 248 12.15 2.76 -13.14
C LYS A 248 13.67 2.59 -13.13
N ASP A 249 14.16 1.39 -13.46
CA ASP A 249 15.57 1.11 -13.68
C ASP A 249 16.49 1.45 -12.49
N ALA A 250 15.98 1.22 -11.27
CA ALA A 250 16.70 1.46 -10.02
C ALA A 250 17.78 0.38 -9.72
N PRO A 251 18.99 0.76 -9.28
CA PRO A 251 20.08 -0.19 -9.07
C PRO A 251 19.88 -1.15 -7.88
N ILE A 252 19.02 -0.80 -6.92
CA ILE A 252 18.62 -1.66 -5.80
C ILE A 252 17.21 -2.18 -6.07
N LEU A 253 17.03 -3.49 -5.94
CA LEU A 253 15.78 -4.19 -6.18
C LEU A 253 15.34 -4.95 -4.94
N ILE A 254 14.08 -4.76 -4.55
CA ILE A 254 13.41 -5.51 -3.50
C ILE A 254 12.30 -6.34 -4.15
N LEU A 255 12.33 -7.65 -3.93
CA LEU A 255 11.34 -8.59 -4.42
C LEU A 255 10.67 -9.29 -3.25
N ASP A 256 9.34 -9.23 -3.17
CA ASP A 256 8.54 -10.01 -2.21
C ASP A 256 7.77 -11.09 -2.98
N GLU A 257 8.38 -12.25 -3.15
CA GLU A 257 7.82 -13.31 -4.01
C GLU A 257 6.78 -14.15 -3.25
N ALA A 258 5.50 -13.95 -3.54
CA ALA A 258 4.53 -15.02 -3.36
C ALA A 258 3.56 -15.11 -4.55
N THR A 259 3.58 -16.27 -5.19
CA THR A 259 2.95 -16.55 -6.48
C THR A 259 1.89 -17.63 -6.38
N SER A 260 1.39 -17.89 -5.17
CA SER A 260 0.57 -19.07 -4.83
C SER A 260 -0.83 -19.13 -5.49
N ALA A 261 -1.11 -18.25 -6.46
CA ALA A 261 -2.41 -18.15 -7.13
C ALA A 261 -2.29 -18.02 -8.67
N LEU A 262 -1.16 -18.41 -9.26
CA LEU A 262 -0.95 -18.38 -10.71
C LEU A 262 -1.12 -19.77 -11.33
N ASP A 263 -1.66 -19.83 -12.55
CA ASP A 263 -1.55 -21.00 -13.41
C ASP A 263 -0.08 -21.24 -13.81
N SER A 264 0.27 -22.50 -14.11
CA SER A 264 1.65 -22.93 -14.32
C SER A 264 2.35 -22.23 -15.49
N GLU A 265 1.62 -21.81 -16.53
CA GLU A 265 2.18 -21.08 -17.68
C GLU A 265 2.50 -19.64 -17.30
N SER A 266 1.54 -18.93 -16.69
CA SER A 266 1.75 -17.57 -16.16
C SER A 266 2.88 -17.51 -15.14
N GLU A 267 3.06 -18.57 -14.33
CA GLU A 267 4.14 -18.69 -13.36
C GLU A 267 5.53 -18.70 -14.00
N ILE A 268 5.70 -19.42 -15.12
CA ILE A 268 6.97 -19.46 -15.87
C ILE A 268 7.29 -18.09 -16.48
N GLU A 269 6.29 -17.45 -17.11
CA GLU A 269 6.47 -16.14 -17.72
C GLU A 269 6.85 -15.06 -16.69
N VAL A 270 6.24 -15.12 -15.51
CA VAL A 270 6.58 -14.23 -14.38
C VAL A 270 8.00 -14.50 -13.88
N GLN A 271 8.40 -15.77 -13.73
CA GLN A 271 9.74 -16.12 -13.26
C GLN A 271 10.83 -15.60 -14.21
N GLN A 272 10.66 -15.81 -15.52
CA GLN A 272 11.59 -15.30 -16.52
C GLN A 272 11.69 -13.77 -16.49
N ALA A 273 10.56 -13.09 -16.26
CA ALA A 273 10.53 -11.64 -16.13
C ALA A 273 11.29 -11.16 -14.87
N ILE A 274 11.16 -11.87 -13.75
CA ILE A 274 11.91 -11.62 -12.52
C ILE A 274 13.41 -11.81 -12.75
N GLU A 275 13.81 -12.94 -13.36
CA GLU A 275 15.22 -13.23 -13.66
C GLU A 275 15.87 -12.14 -14.50
N ARG A 276 15.17 -11.65 -15.54
CA ARG A 276 15.64 -10.51 -16.35
C ARG A 276 15.73 -9.22 -15.56
N LEU A 277 14.74 -8.95 -14.70
CA LEU A 277 14.74 -7.76 -13.84
C LEU A 277 15.92 -7.74 -12.87
N MET A 278 16.33 -8.90 -12.34
CA MET A 278 17.43 -9.03 -11.38
C MET A 278 18.82 -8.80 -11.98
N GLN A 279 18.98 -8.89 -13.31
CA GLN A 279 20.28 -8.75 -13.96
C GLN A 279 20.90 -7.37 -13.69
N ASN A 280 22.19 -7.37 -13.29
CA ASN A 280 22.99 -6.16 -13.02
C ASN A 280 22.44 -5.26 -11.89
N ARG A 281 21.68 -5.80 -10.95
CA ARG A 281 21.14 -5.06 -9.79
C ARG A 281 21.52 -5.73 -8.47
N THR A 282 21.70 -4.91 -7.44
CA THR A 282 21.71 -5.44 -6.07
C THR A 282 20.29 -5.82 -5.70
N THR A 283 20.05 -7.09 -5.42
CA THR A 283 18.71 -7.61 -5.19
C THR A 283 18.60 -8.22 -3.81
N ILE A 284 17.58 -7.82 -3.06
CA ILE A 284 17.17 -8.50 -1.83
C ILE A 284 15.78 -9.09 -2.07
N VAL A 285 15.70 -10.42 -2.07
CA VAL A 285 14.48 -11.16 -2.41
C VAL A 285 13.98 -11.96 -1.24
N ILE A 286 12.71 -11.80 -0.87
CA ILE A 286 12.02 -12.71 0.04
C ILE A 286 11.61 -13.91 -0.79
N ALA A 287 12.35 -15.01 -0.64
CA ALA A 287 12.22 -16.13 -1.53
C ALA A 287 11.27 -17.19 -0.95
N HIS A 288 10.27 -17.55 -1.75
CA HIS A 288 9.37 -18.68 -1.50
C HIS A 288 9.52 -19.80 -2.56
N ARG A 289 10.37 -19.59 -3.57
CA ARG A 289 10.61 -20.51 -4.69
C ARG A 289 12.05 -21.04 -4.69
N LEU A 290 12.20 -22.33 -4.99
CA LEU A 290 13.52 -22.98 -5.04
C LEU A 290 14.40 -22.41 -6.15
N SER A 291 13.83 -22.04 -7.29
CA SER A 291 14.55 -21.40 -8.41
C SER A 291 15.24 -20.13 -7.94
N THR A 292 14.48 -19.23 -7.30
CA THR A 292 14.99 -17.95 -6.78
C THR A 292 16.06 -18.17 -5.72
N ILE A 293 15.86 -19.14 -4.81
CA ILE A 293 16.84 -19.49 -3.78
C ILE A 293 18.15 -20.02 -4.41
N ARG A 294 18.06 -20.86 -5.44
CA ARG A 294 19.23 -21.43 -6.11
C ARG A 294 20.03 -20.41 -6.92
N HIS A 295 19.38 -19.37 -7.43
CA HIS A 295 20.03 -18.29 -8.16
C HIS A 295 20.59 -17.18 -7.26
N ALA A 296 20.32 -17.22 -5.95
CA ALA A 296 20.88 -16.27 -5.01
C ALA A 296 22.38 -16.54 -4.79
N HIS A 297 23.17 -15.47 -4.76
CA HIS A 297 24.58 -15.55 -4.40
C HIS A 297 24.74 -15.95 -2.93
N ARG A 298 23.81 -15.49 -2.09
CA ARG A 298 23.78 -15.79 -0.66
C ARG A 298 22.36 -15.85 -0.14
N ILE A 299 22.14 -16.75 0.81
CA ILE A 299 20.86 -16.98 1.46
C ILE A 299 21.01 -16.63 2.94
N CYS A 300 20.08 -15.84 3.46
CA CYS A 300 19.96 -15.50 4.88
C CYS A 300 18.69 -16.16 5.45
N VAL A 301 18.88 -17.07 6.39
CA VAL A 301 17.77 -17.71 7.09
C VAL A 301 17.39 -16.87 8.30
N MET A 302 16.15 -16.40 8.32
CA MET A 302 15.61 -15.58 9.39
C MET A 302 14.67 -16.37 10.29
N GLU A 303 14.86 -16.26 11.60
CA GLU A 303 13.97 -16.80 12.62
C GLU A 303 13.87 -15.82 13.80
N LYS A 304 12.63 -15.54 14.24
CA LYS A 304 12.33 -14.63 15.37
C LYS A 304 13.06 -13.27 15.29
N GLY A 305 13.12 -12.69 14.10
CA GLY A 305 13.72 -11.36 13.91
C GLY A 305 15.24 -11.33 13.85
N GLN A 306 15.91 -12.48 13.73
CA GLN A 306 17.37 -12.59 13.67
C GLN A 306 17.80 -13.42 12.45
N ILE A 307 19.01 -13.19 11.94
CA ILE A 307 19.65 -14.08 10.95
C ILE A 307 20.36 -15.18 11.72
N ILE A 308 19.93 -16.43 11.52
CA ILE A 308 20.46 -17.60 12.24
C ILE A 308 21.45 -18.41 11.39
N GLU A 309 21.33 -18.35 10.07
CA GLU A 309 22.21 -19.04 9.12
C GLU A 309 22.41 -18.16 7.90
N MET A 310 23.63 -18.20 7.34
CA MET A 310 23.98 -17.45 6.13
C MET A 310 24.98 -18.26 5.31
N GLY A 311 24.75 -18.35 4.00
CA GLY A 311 25.64 -19.07 3.08
C GLY A 311 25.01 -19.29 1.71
N SER A 312 25.70 -19.99 0.84
CA SER A 312 25.16 -20.47 -0.44
C SER A 312 24.17 -21.62 -0.23
N HIS A 313 23.40 -21.95 -1.27
CA HIS A 313 22.45 -23.07 -1.26
C HIS A 313 23.09 -24.38 -0.81
N ASP A 314 24.25 -24.70 -1.38
CA ASP A 314 24.93 -25.98 -1.14
C ASP A 314 25.59 -26.03 0.25
N GLU A 315 26.17 -24.92 0.71
CA GLU A 315 26.73 -24.80 2.07
C GLU A 315 25.65 -25.00 3.13
N LEU A 316 24.50 -24.34 2.98
CA LEU A 316 23.40 -24.44 3.94
C LEU A 316 22.73 -25.83 3.95
N LEU A 317 22.67 -26.52 2.81
CA LEU A 317 22.22 -27.91 2.78
C LEU A 317 23.22 -28.84 3.48
N ALA A 318 24.52 -28.64 3.29
CA ALA A 318 25.56 -29.45 3.91
C ALA A 318 25.61 -29.27 5.44
N LEU A 319 25.24 -28.09 5.95
CA LEU A 319 25.15 -27.82 7.39
C LEU A 319 24.02 -28.60 8.09
N GLY A 320 23.00 -29.04 7.36
CA GLY A 320 21.86 -29.78 7.91
C GLY A 320 21.02 -28.98 8.92
N GLY A 321 21.05 -27.66 8.79
CA GLY A 321 20.46 -26.72 9.74
C GLY A 321 18.98 -26.41 9.49
N ARG A 322 18.55 -25.24 9.95
CA ARG A 322 17.19 -24.72 9.77
C ARG A 322 16.85 -24.53 8.30
N TYR A 323 17.81 -24.10 7.49
CA TYR A 323 17.63 -24.03 6.04
C TYR A 323 17.20 -25.37 5.43
N GLU A 324 17.88 -26.47 5.79
CA GLU A 324 17.56 -27.80 5.25
C GLU A 324 16.14 -28.22 5.63
N GLN A 325 15.72 -27.97 6.87
CA GLN A 325 14.36 -28.24 7.33
C GLN A 325 13.31 -27.47 6.51
N LEU A 326 13.52 -26.17 6.32
CA LEU A 326 12.63 -25.33 5.49
C LEU A 326 12.60 -25.83 4.06
N HIS A 327 13.76 -26.19 3.50
CA HIS A 327 13.88 -26.73 2.16
C HIS A 327 13.08 -28.04 2.00
N GLN A 328 13.17 -28.95 2.97
CA GLN A 328 12.40 -30.20 2.97
C GLN A 328 10.89 -29.96 3.10
N MET A 329 10.46 -29.02 3.95
CA MET A 329 9.04 -28.71 4.12
C MET A 329 8.42 -28.02 2.91
N GLN A 330 9.10 -27.02 2.34
CA GLN A 330 8.55 -26.19 1.27
C GLN A 330 8.68 -26.81 -0.10
N PHE A 331 9.79 -27.50 -0.39
CA PHE A 331 10.09 -27.93 -1.77
C PHE A 331 9.94 -29.43 -1.99
N ARG A 332 10.16 -30.28 -0.98
CA ARG A 332 9.92 -31.73 -1.13
C ARG A 332 8.44 -32.10 -1.13
N ALA A 333 7.59 -31.37 -0.38
CA ALA A 333 6.14 -31.55 -0.40
C ALA A 333 5.54 -31.25 -1.79
N HIS A 334 6.02 -30.21 -2.47
CA HIS A 334 5.55 -29.84 -3.80
C HIS A 334 5.77 -30.97 -4.83
N PHE A 335 6.90 -31.69 -4.78
CA PHE A 335 7.15 -32.84 -5.67
C PHE A 335 6.32 -34.08 -5.34
N ALA A 336 5.90 -34.28 -4.09
CA ALA A 336 5.04 -35.39 -3.70
C ALA A 336 3.60 -35.23 -4.25
N ASP A 337 3.08 -34.00 -4.27
CA ASP A 337 1.75 -33.69 -4.82
C ASP A 337 1.70 -33.85 -6.35
N TYR A 338 2.78 -33.48 -7.06
CA TYR A 338 2.88 -33.73 -8.51
C TYR A 338 3.00 -35.22 -8.86
N ALA A 339 3.73 -36.01 -8.07
CA ALA A 339 3.84 -37.46 -8.29
C ALA A 339 2.52 -38.20 -7.95
N GLY A 340 1.73 -37.69 -7.01
CA GLY A 340 0.39 -38.18 -6.71
C GLY A 340 -0.62 -37.88 -7.80
N ALA A 341 -0.64 -36.65 -8.32
CA ALA A 341 -1.54 -36.23 -9.41
C ALA A 341 -1.26 -36.98 -10.73
N ALA A 342 0.01 -37.22 -11.05
CA ALA A 342 0.40 -37.99 -12.24
C ALA A 342 -0.05 -39.47 -12.16
N LYS A 343 -0.10 -40.07 -10.96
CA LYS A 343 -0.60 -41.44 -10.78
C LYS A 343 -2.10 -41.57 -10.96
N ILE A 344 -2.87 -40.55 -10.57
CA ILE A 344 -4.34 -40.53 -10.70
C ILE A 344 -4.77 -40.28 -12.16
N ALA A 345 -3.96 -39.57 -12.95
CA ALA A 345 -4.23 -39.37 -14.38
C ALA A 345 -3.90 -40.59 -15.26
N THR A 346 -3.22 -41.60 -14.71
CA THR A 346 -2.84 -42.85 -15.43
C THR A 346 -3.57 -44.09 -14.92
N SER A 347 -4.60 -43.93 -14.08
CA SER A 347 -5.48 -45.00 -13.59
C SER A 347 -6.91 -44.79 -14.03
#